data_AF-A0A1B2YYU0-F1
#
_entry.id   AF-A0A1B2YYU0-F1
#
_cell.length_a   1.000
_cell.length_b   1.000
_cell.length_c   1.000
_cell.angle_alpha   90.00
_cell.angle_beta   90.00
_cell.angle_gamma   90.00
#
_symmetry.space_group_name_H-M   'P 1'
#
loop_
_entity.id
_entity.type
_entity.pdbx_description
1 polymer ?
#
loop_
_entity_poly.entity_id
_entity_poly.type
_entity_poly.pdbx_seq_one_letter_code
_entity_poly.pdbx_strand_id
1 'polypeptide(L)'
;MLIEKAGYTQFYIHEPEKNRKMLVQNCDYLTPQQEKMMSTQPDMILQFAKHLNKVYSDTIITEGNERIQLQNPKVTADVRVSLFNKGNRVFIDPTVDLSKQQRGFSHKEWIVNYEN
;
A
#
# COMPACT_ATOMS: atom_id res chain seq x y z
N MET A 1 -25.07 -6.92 -1.01
CA MET A 1 -23.96 -6.69 -1.96
C MET A 1 -24.27 -7.47 -3.23
N LEU A 2 -24.18 -6.84 -4.42
CA LEU A 2 -24.36 -7.52 -5.72
C LEU A 2 -23.05 -8.08 -6.28
N ILE A 3 -21.90 -7.66 -5.72
CA ILE A 3 -20.55 -8.11 -6.11
C ILE A 3 -19.78 -8.41 -4.85
N GLU A 4 -19.17 -9.60 -4.78
CA GLU A 4 -18.20 -9.93 -3.74
C GLU A 4 -16.79 -9.60 -4.25
N LYS A 5 -16.08 -8.76 -3.49
CA LYS A 5 -14.65 -8.49 -3.66
C LYS A 5 -13.95 -8.78 -2.34
N ALA A 6 -12.96 -9.65 -2.39
CA ALA A 6 -12.05 -9.87 -1.27
C ALA A 6 -10.68 -9.36 -1.67
N GLY A 7 -10.14 -8.41 -0.90
CA GLY A 7 -8.83 -7.83 -1.13
C GLY A 7 -7.84 -8.26 -0.05
N TYR A 8 -6.66 -8.69 -0.47
CA TYR A 8 -5.47 -8.84 0.36
C TYR A 8 -4.54 -7.68 0.09
N THR A 9 -3.99 -7.07 1.14
CA THR A 9 -3.14 -5.89 0.99
C THR A 9 -2.03 -5.87 2.02
N GLN A 10 -0.79 -5.73 1.55
CA GLN A 10 0.38 -5.52 2.39
C GLN A 10 1.11 -4.26 1.95
N PHE A 11 1.44 -3.39 2.90
CA PHE A 11 2.23 -2.19 2.64
C PHE A 11 3.68 -2.40 3.07
N TYR A 12 4.58 -1.80 2.33
CA TYR A 12 6.01 -1.82 2.61
C TYR A 12 6.56 -0.39 2.66
N ILE A 13 7.31 -0.11 3.72
CA ILE A 13 8.10 1.12 3.86
C ILE A 13 9.52 0.82 3.41
N HIS A 14 10.04 1.61 2.49
CA HIS A 14 11.39 1.46 1.98
C HIS A 14 12.35 2.44 2.66
N GLU A 15 13.47 1.92 3.15
CA GLU A 15 14.60 2.73 3.58
C GLU A 15 15.22 3.46 2.36
N PRO A 16 15.54 4.75 2.48
CA PRO A 16 16.07 5.54 1.37
C PRO A 16 17.46 5.09 0.89
N GLU A 17 18.34 4.61 1.77
CA GLU A 17 19.75 4.32 1.42
C GLU A 17 19.96 2.92 0.85
N LYS A 18 19.52 1.87 1.56
CA LYS A 18 19.78 0.47 1.17
C LYS A 18 18.57 -0.20 0.50
N ASN A 19 17.47 0.53 0.29
CA ASN A 19 16.22 0.04 -0.29
C ASN A 19 15.66 -1.20 0.43
N ARG A 20 15.97 -1.34 1.73
CA ARG A 20 15.39 -2.38 2.59
C ARG A 20 13.90 -2.10 2.79
N LYS A 21 13.11 -3.17 2.91
CA LYS A 21 11.65 -3.07 3.01
C LYS A 21 11.18 -3.56 4.38
N MET A 22 10.43 -2.72 5.07
CA MET A 22 9.72 -3.08 6.29
C MET A 22 8.26 -3.32 5.98
N LEU A 23 7.73 -4.48 6.39
CA LEU A 23 6.30 -4.79 6.30
C LEU A 23 5.52 -3.99 7.36
N VAL A 24 4.41 -3.38 6.96
CA VAL A 24 3.49 -2.67 7.86
C VAL A 24 2.36 -3.58 8.31
N GLN A 25 2.06 -3.57 9.60
CA GLN A 25 0.86 -4.18 10.16
C GLN A 25 -0.31 -3.21 10.00
N ASN A 26 -1.20 -3.45 9.03
CA ASN A 26 -2.31 -2.55 8.74
C ASN A 26 -3.25 -2.37 9.95
N CYS A 27 -3.41 -3.42 10.76
CA CYS A 27 -4.29 -3.44 11.94
C CYS A 27 -3.88 -2.46 13.04
N ASP A 28 -2.63 -1.99 13.04
CA ASP A 28 -2.15 -0.99 14.00
C ASP A 28 -2.71 0.41 13.69
N TYR A 29 -3.20 0.61 12.45
CA TYR A 29 -3.70 1.90 11.95
C TYR A 29 -5.18 1.87 11.56
N LEU A 30 -5.67 0.71 11.11
CA LEU A 30 -6.99 0.55 10.54
C LEU A 30 -7.82 -0.44 11.36
N THR A 31 -9.09 -0.10 11.56
CA THR A 31 -10.08 -1.08 12.02
C THR A 31 -10.29 -2.18 10.97
N PRO A 32 -10.77 -3.38 11.34
CA PRO A 32 -11.03 -4.45 10.38
C PRO A 32 -11.95 -4.03 9.22
N GLN A 33 -12.92 -3.15 9.49
CA GLN A 33 -13.82 -2.62 8.47
C GLN A 33 -13.09 -1.66 7.51
N GLN A 34 -12.24 -0.77 8.03
CA GLN A 34 -11.43 0.13 7.20
C GLN A 34 -10.43 -0.64 6.35
N GLU A 35 -9.78 -1.67 6.90
CA GLU A 35 -8.85 -2.52 6.17
C GLU A 35 -9.55 -3.26 5.03
N LYS A 36 -10.72 -3.86 5.30
CA LYS A 36 -11.55 -4.51 4.26
C LYS A 36 -11.97 -3.55 3.16
N MET A 37 -12.33 -2.31 3.51
CA MET A 37 -12.70 -1.30 2.51
C MET A 37 -11.49 -0.82 1.72
N MET A 38 -10.35 -0.63 2.39
CA MET A 38 -9.09 -0.19 1.80
C MET A 38 -8.59 -1.21 0.79
N SER A 39 -8.61 -2.51 1.11
CA SER A 39 -8.02 -3.55 0.26
C SER A 39 -8.66 -3.75 -1.11
N THR A 40 -9.80 -3.08 -1.38
CA THR A 40 -10.53 -3.18 -2.65
C THR A 40 -10.72 -1.83 -3.34
N GLN A 41 -10.32 -0.72 -2.71
CA GLN A 41 -10.54 0.64 -3.21
C GLN A 41 -9.21 1.38 -3.43
N PRO A 42 -8.88 1.75 -4.69
CA PRO A 42 -7.57 2.31 -5.02
C PRO A 42 -7.32 3.67 -4.35
N ASP A 43 -8.37 4.49 -4.18
CA ASP A 43 -8.22 5.78 -3.53
C ASP A 43 -7.91 5.65 -2.03
N MET A 44 -8.47 4.64 -1.35
CA MET A 44 -8.16 4.35 0.06
C MET A 44 -6.75 3.77 0.20
N ILE A 45 -6.32 2.92 -0.72
CA ILE A 45 -4.93 2.40 -0.78
C ILE A 45 -3.95 3.57 -0.90
N LEU A 46 -4.20 4.48 -1.84
CA LEU A 46 -3.38 5.66 -2.03
C LEU A 46 -3.37 6.59 -0.80
N GLN A 47 -4.54 6.82 -0.20
CA GLN A 47 -4.65 7.64 1.00
C GLN A 47 -3.87 7.02 2.17
N PHE A 48 -3.97 5.70 2.34
CA PHE A 48 -3.27 5.00 3.41
C PHE A 48 -1.75 4.97 3.16
N ALA A 49 -1.29 4.77 1.92
CA ALA A 49 0.13 4.88 1.58
C ALA A 49 0.73 6.24 1.97
N LYS A 50 -0.01 7.33 1.72
CA LYS A 50 0.40 8.69 2.12
C LYS A 50 0.38 8.89 3.62
N HIS A 51 -0.60 8.32 4.31
CA HIS A 51 -0.65 8.34 5.76
C HIS A 51 0.59 7.65 6.36
N LEU A 52 0.94 6.46 5.86
CA LEU A 52 2.13 5.73 6.28
C LEU A 52 3.40 6.52 6.00
N ASN A 53 3.56 7.10 4.80
CA ASN A 53 4.70 7.96 4.48
C ASN A 53 4.85 9.07 5.53
N LYS A 54 3.77 9.79 5.85
CA LYS A 54 3.80 10.86 6.87
C LYS A 54 4.13 10.34 8.27
N VAL A 55 3.57 9.20 8.67
CA VAL A 55 3.85 8.60 9.99
C VAL A 55 5.33 8.23 10.13
N TYR A 56 5.94 7.72 9.07
CA TYR A 56 7.31 7.24 9.10
C TYR A 56 8.36 8.29 8.70
N SER A 57 7.98 9.42 8.10
CA SER A 57 8.88 10.47 7.59
C SER A 57 9.82 11.10 8.62
N ASP A 58 9.55 10.96 9.92
CA ASP A 58 10.38 11.51 11.00
C ASP A 58 10.75 10.44 12.05
N THR A 59 10.73 9.17 11.64
CA THR A 59 10.99 8.05 12.56
C THR A 59 12.40 7.50 12.40
N ILE A 60 12.93 6.97 13.50
CA ILE A 60 14.17 6.20 13.51
C ILE A 60 13.80 4.75 13.73
N ILE A 61 14.15 3.90 12.77
CA ILE A 61 13.97 2.46 12.87
C ILE A 61 15.31 1.84 13.23
N THR A 62 15.30 0.88 14.14
CA THR A 62 16.49 0.09 14.46
C THR A 62 16.36 -1.27 13.80
N GLU A 63 17.28 -1.59 12.91
CA GLU A 63 17.35 -2.90 12.27
C GLU A 63 18.70 -3.54 12.61
N GLY A 64 18.66 -4.57 13.44
CA GLY A 64 19.87 -5.13 14.05
C GLY A 64 20.58 -4.09 14.92
N ASN A 65 21.81 -3.75 14.56
CA ASN A 65 22.64 -2.76 15.27
C ASN A 65 22.65 -1.38 14.59
N GLU A 66 21.95 -1.21 13.47
CA GLU A 66 21.93 0.03 12.70
C GLU A 66 20.70 0.87 13.09
N ARG A 67 20.91 2.19 13.24
CA ARG A 67 19.83 3.17 13.40
C ARG A 67 19.63 3.87 12.06
N ILE A 68 18.46 3.67 11.49
CA ILE A 68 18.08 4.16 10.17
C ILE A 68 17.08 5.28 10.39
N GLN A 69 17.45 6.50 10.02
CA GLN A 69 16.50 7.60 9.99
C GLN A 69 15.74 7.56 8.67
N LEU A 70 14.42 7.43 8.76
CA LEU A 70 13.56 7.56 7.59
C LEU A 70 13.27 9.04 7.36
N GLN A 71 13.51 9.52 6.14
CA GLN A 71 13.08 10.82 5.66
C GLN A 71 12.33 10.62 4.35
N ASN A 72 11.04 10.94 4.32
CA ASN A 72 10.15 10.73 3.17
C ASN A 72 10.29 9.33 2.53
N PRO A 73 10.07 8.25 3.31
CA PRO A 73 10.31 6.89 2.83
C PRO A 73 9.36 6.54 1.68
N LYS A 74 9.87 5.79 0.69
CA LYS A 74 9.04 5.25 -0.40
C LYS A 74 8.05 4.23 0.18
N VAL A 75 6.80 4.29 -0.28
CA VAL A 75 5.75 3.36 0.15
C VAL A 75 5.24 2.59 -1.05
N THR A 76 5.33 1.25 -0.99
CA THR A 76 4.76 0.34 -2.00
C THR A 76 3.71 -0.55 -1.37
N ALA A 77 2.87 -1.18 -2.19
CA ALA A 77 1.87 -2.12 -1.71
C ALA A 77 1.75 -3.34 -2.64
N ASP A 78 1.70 -4.54 -2.07
CA ASP A 78 1.20 -5.73 -2.76
C ASP A 78 -0.29 -5.81 -2.51
N VAL A 79 -1.08 -5.50 -3.53
CA VAL A 79 -2.54 -5.50 -3.47
C VAL A 79 -3.06 -6.55 -4.42
N ARG A 80 -3.78 -7.53 -3.88
CA ARG A 80 -4.42 -8.58 -4.67
C ARG A 80 -5.90 -8.61 -4.38
N VAL A 81 -6.70 -8.63 -5.43
CA VAL A 81 -8.17 -8.67 -5.31
C VAL A 81 -8.69 -9.91 -6.02
N SER A 82 -9.59 -10.63 -5.35
CA SER A 82 -10.44 -11.66 -5.93
C SER A 82 -11.80 -11.07 -6.25
N LEU A 83 -12.18 -11.17 -7.52
CA LEU A 83 -13.51 -10.81 -8.04
C LEU A 83 -14.26 -12.10 -8.34
N PHE A 84 -15.43 -12.28 -7.72
CA PHE A 84 -16.31 -13.44 -7.96
C PHE A 84 -15.61 -14.81 -7.81
N ASN A 85 -14.71 -14.97 -6.83
CA ASN A 85 -13.92 -16.18 -6.61
C ASN A 85 -13.06 -16.66 -7.79
N LYS A 86 -12.80 -15.80 -8.80
CA LYS A 86 -11.97 -16.16 -9.97
C LYS A 86 -10.45 -16.02 -9.75
N GLY A 87 -10.01 -16.11 -8.49
CA GLY A 87 -8.60 -16.07 -8.08
C GLY A 87 -8.08 -14.67 -7.76
N ASN A 88 -6.99 -14.62 -6.97
CA ASN A 88 -6.32 -13.38 -6.59
C ASN A 88 -5.50 -12.84 -7.77
N ARG A 89 -5.84 -11.63 -8.22
CA ARG A 89 -5.08 -10.90 -9.25
C ARG A 89 -4.43 -9.67 -8.65
N VAL A 90 -3.26 -9.30 -9.18
CA VAL A 90 -2.61 -8.03 -8.84
C VAL A 90 -3.55 -6.89 -9.22
N PHE A 91 -3.83 -6.00 -8.26
CA PHE A 91 -4.73 -4.87 -8.44
C PHE A 91 -3.97 -3.56 -8.60
N ILE A 92 -2.87 -3.41 -7.87
CA ILE A 92 -1.98 -2.24 -7.90
C ILE A 92 -0.57 -2.71 -8.26
N ASP A 93 0.14 -1.96 -9.10
CA ASP A 93 1.54 -2.25 -9.42
C ASP A 93 2.41 -2.17 -8.15
N PRO A 94 3.05 -3.28 -7.72
CA PRO A 94 3.80 -3.33 -6.47
C PRO A 94 5.15 -2.59 -6.54
N THR A 95 5.57 -2.14 -7.72
CA THR A 95 6.84 -1.42 -7.93
C THR A 95 6.68 0.09 -7.76
N VAL A 96 5.46 0.59 -7.93
CA VAL A 96 5.14 2.02 -7.91
C VAL A 96 5.21 2.58 -6.49
N ASP A 97 5.87 3.72 -6.34
CA ASP A 97 5.85 4.50 -5.11
C ASP A 97 4.51 5.26 -4.99
N LEU A 98 3.61 4.70 -4.18
CA LEU A 98 2.28 5.25 -3.93
C LEU A 98 2.33 6.56 -3.15
N SER A 99 3.38 6.79 -2.36
CA SER A 99 3.52 8.02 -1.57
C SER A 99 3.63 9.28 -2.44
N LYS A 100 4.21 9.12 -3.65
CA LYS A 100 4.42 10.19 -4.64
C LYS A 100 3.24 10.38 -5.60
N GLN A 101 2.29 9.44 -5.65
CA GLN A 101 1.16 9.52 -6.58
C GLN A 101 0.16 10.60 -6.15
N GLN A 102 -0.43 11.32 -7.10
CA GLN A 102 -1.43 12.34 -6.79
C GLN A 102 -2.85 11.76 -6.73
N ARG A 103 -3.70 12.37 -5.90
CA ARG A 103 -5.14 12.07 -5.93
C ARG A 103 -5.76 12.87 -7.07
N GLY A 104 -6.71 12.26 -7.78
CA GLY A 104 -7.42 12.92 -8.87
C GLY A 104 -8.34 11.97 -9.62
N PHE A 105 -9.08 12.55 -10.57
CA PHE A 105 -9.96 11.83 -11.49
C PHE A 105 -9.27 11.39 -12.79
N SER A 106 -8.00 11.78 -12.98
CA SER A 106 -7.20 11.33 -14.11
C SER A 106 -6.96 9.83 -14.06
N HIS A 107 -6.67 9.25 -15.22
CA HIS A 107 -6.25 7.86 -15.31
C HIS A 107 -5.02 7.61 -14.41
N LYS A 108 -5.02 6.47 -13.73
CA LYS A 108 -3.99 6.07 -12.76
C LYS A 108 -3.25 4.87 -13.33
N GLU A 109 -2.05 5.10 -13.86
CA GLU A 109 -1.23 4.06 -14.51
C GLU A 109 -0.81 2.93 -13.56
N TRP A 110 -0.83 3.20 -12.25
CA TRP A 110 -0.49 2.24 -11.20
C TRP A 110 -1.62 1.27 -10.83
N ILE A 111 -2.83 1.45 -11.40
CA ILE A 111 -3.92 0.48 -11.28
C ILE A 111 -3.82 -0.50 -12.44
N VAL A 112 -3.66 -1.78 -12.14
CA VAL A 112 -3.51 -2.82 -13.15
C VAL A 112 -4.87 -3.12 -13.79
N ASN A 113 -4.91 -3.16 -15.12
CA ASN A 113 -6.11 -3.51 -15.87
C ASN A 113 -6.56 -4.95 -15.55
N TYR A 114 -7.86 -5.13 -15.34
CA TYR A 114 -8.43 -6.43 -14.98
C TYR A 114 -8.49 -7.41 -16.16
N GLU A 115 -8.68 -6.89 -17.38
CA GLU A 115 -8.76 -7.65 -18.63
C GLU A 115 -7.64 -7.17 -19.56
N ASN A 116 -6.85 -8.13 -20.05
CA ASN A 116 -6.09 -8.01 -21.29
C ASN A 116 -6.87 -8.75 -22.37
#